data_AF-A0A6I9U7P7-F1
#
_entry.id   AF-A0A6I9U7P7-F1
#
_cell.length_a   1.000
_cell.length_b   1.000
_cell.length_c   1.000
_cell.angle_alpha   90.00
_cell.angle_beta   90.00
_cell.angle_gamma   90.00
#
_symmetry.space_group_name_H-M   'P 1'
#
loop_
_entity.id
_entity.type
_entity.pdbx_description
1 polymer ?
#
loop_
_entity_poly.entity_id
_entity_poly.type
_entity_poly.pdbx_seq_one_letter_code
_entity_poly.pdbx_strand_id
1 'polypeptide(L)'
;MPLSVLHPSSPYCNFNYHPPKPNAYHSPPISVCKCRFRSLRVAAAAALVANEDTASTFPLFQPPSPPQPTPASQLEPADPDFYKIGYVRSMRAYGIEFREGPDGFGVYASKDIEPLRRARVIMEIPLELMLTISQKLPWMFFPDIIPVGHPIFDIINSTNPETDWDLRLACLLLYAFDCEEDNFWQLYGDFLPSADECTSLLLATEEDLLELQDQELATAMREQQKRALEFWEKNWHSAVPLKVKRLAREPERFMWALSMAQSRCINKQIRIGALVQDANMLVPYADMLNHSFQPNCFFHWRFKDRMLEVMINAGERIRKGDEMTVNYMNGRMNNFFMQRYGFSSQVNPWDVIQFSGGARVHLDSFLSVFNISGLPEDYYHNSKLSYDEDSFVDGAVIAAARTLPTWSDGDIPPIPSMERKAAKELQEECQQMLAEFPTTAGQDQQILESRPEARRSLEAAIKYRLHRKLFIEKVIQALDIYQERILF
;
A
#
# COMPACT_ATOMS: atom_id res chain seq x y z
N MET A 1 -14.86 34.85 39.69
CA MET A 1 -15.59 34.25 38.55
C MET A 1 -15.35 35.14 37.36
N PRO A 2 -14.66 34.63 36.33
CA PRO A 2 -15.37 34.01 35.22
C PRO A 2 -14.79 32.66 34.78
N LEU A 3 -15.65 31.87 34.11
CA LEU A 3 -15.41 30.55 33.56
C LEU A 3 -14.67 30.65 32.23
N SER A 4 -13.57 29.89 32.09
CA SER A 4 -12.92 29.60 30.80
C SER A 4 -13.30 28.18 30.36
N VAL A 5 -14.09 28.11 29.29
CA VAL A 5 -14.48 26.90 28.58
C VAL A 5 -13.31 26.48 27.70
N LEU A 6 -12.75 25.29 27.95
CA LEU A 6 -11.75 24.63 27.10
C LEU A 6 -12.49 23.75 26.08
N HIS A 7 -12.32 24.06 24.79
CA HIS A 7 -12.60 23.12 23.70
C HIS A 7 -11.38 22.21 23.47
N PRO A 8 -11.58 20.91 23.17
CA PRO A 8 -10.49 20.01 22.83
C PRO A 8 -10.02 20.25 21.39
N SER A 9 -8.70 20.41 21.23
CA SER A 9 -7.98 20.50 19.96
C SER A 9 -7.88 19.13 19.28
N SER A 10 -8.37 19.03 18.05
CA SER A 10 -8.18 17.92 17.11
C SER A 10 -6.71 17.85 16.64
N PRO A 11 -6.06 16.68 16.55
CA PRO A 11 -4.71 16.57 16.03
C PRO A 11 -4.73 16.16 14.55
N TYR A 12 -4.59 17.12 13.64
CA TYR A 12 -4.21 16.84 12.25
C TYR A 12 -2.79 17.35 12.00
N CYS A 13 -1.83 16.43 11.97
CA CYS A 13 -0.44 16.73 11.64
C CYS A 13 -0.23 16.77 10.12
N ASN A 14 0.04 17.97 9.61
CA ASN A 14 0.66 18.20 8.30
C ASN A 14 2.12 17.73 8.32
N PHE A 15 2.53 16.91 7.34
CA PHE A 15 3.95 16.60 7.14
C PHE A 15 4.42 17.01 5.74
N ASN A 16 5.32 18.01 5.73
CA ASN A 16 6.16 18.38 4.61
C ASN A 16 7.26 17.33 4.43
N TYR A 17 7.40 16.80 3.23
CA TYR A 17 8.47 15.87 2.86
C TYR A 17 9.73 16.66 2.48
N HIS A 18 10.82 16.52 3.22
CA HIS A 18 12.15 17.02 2.83
C HIS A 18 13.05 15.85 2.42
N PRO A 19 13.53 15.77 1.16
CA PRO A 19 14.47 14.74 0.77
C PRO A 19 15.91 15.07 1.24
N PRO A 20 16.71 14.07 1.65
CA PRO A 20 18.11 14.29 2.02
C PRO A 20 18.99 14.58 0.79
N LYS A 21 19.90 15.56 0.93
CA LYS A 21 20.89 15.93 -0.10
C LYS A 21 22.01 14.87 -0.20
N PRO A 22 22.49 14.51 -1.40
CA PRO A 22 23.65 13.64 -1.55
C PRO A 22 24.96 14.42 -1.40
N ASN A 23 25.85 13.94 -0.51
CA ASN A 23 27.24 14.39 -0.39
C ASN A 23 28.09 13.89 -1.57
N ALA A 24 28.87 14.80 -2.16
CA ALA A 24 29.79 14.52 -3.25
C ALA A 24 31.09 13.89 -2.72
N TYR A 25 31.44 12.70 -3.23
CA TYR A 25 32.79 12.12 -3.09
C TYR A 25 33.42 11.98 -4.48
N HIS A 26 34.56 12.66 -4.67
CA HIS A 26 35.42 12.54 -5.84
C HIS A 26 36.18 11.20 -5.83
N SER A 27 36.31 10.54 -6.98
CA SER A 27 37.19 9.38 -7.21
C SER A 27 38.12 9.63 -8.41
N PRO A 28 39.39 9.19 -8.38
CA PRO A 28 40.40 9.45 -9.42
C PRO A 28 40.39 8.39 -10.55
N PRO A 29 41.12 8.59 -11.67
CA PRO A 29 40.87 7.86 -12.92
C PRO A 29 41.59 6.50 -12.99
N ILE A 30 40.93 5.53 -13.62
CA ILE A 30 41.43 4.16 -13.85
C ILE A 30 42.11 4.05 -15.22
N SER A 31 43.30 3.46 -15.21
CA SER A 31 44.18 3.14 -16.34
C SER A 31 43.64 1.98 -17.20
N VAL A 32 43.76 2.12 -18.52
CA VAL A 32 43.33 1.14 -19.54
C VAL A 32 44.47 0.18 -19.85
N CYS A 33 44.30 -1.12 -19.59
CA CYS A 33 45.23 -2.16 -20.04
C CYS A 33 44.58 -3.05 -21.11
N LYS A 34 45.14 -3.02 -22.33
CA LYS A 34 44.73 -3.84 -23.49
C LYS A 34 45.51 -5.15 -23.49
N CYS A 35 44.83 -6.29 -23.60
CA CYS A 35 45.45 -7.56 -23.95
C CYS A 35 44.84 -8.17 -25.23
N ARG A 36 45.75 -8.63 -26.10
CA ARG A 36 45.56 -9.10 -27.48
C ARG A 36 45.04 -10.54 -27.56
N PHE A 37 44.19 -10.80 -28.55
CA PHE A 37 43.82 -12.14 -29.02
C PHE A 37 45.00 -12.84 -29.72
N ARG A 38 45.20 -14.13 -29.44
CA ARG A 38 45.97 -15.07 -30.27
C ARG A 38 45.09 -16.26 -30.63
N SER A 39 44.94 -16.53 -31.93
CA SER A 39 44.31 -17.72 -32.46
C SER A 39 45.28 -18.90 -32.44
N LEU A 40 44.81 -20.07 -32.02
CA LEU A 40 45.51 -21.34 -32.23
C LEU A 40 44.63 -22.25 -33.10
N ARG A 41 45.17 -22.60 -34.27
CA ARG A 41 44.69 -23.69 -35.14
C ARG A 41 45.14 -25.02 -34.51
N VAL A 42 44.27 -26.03 -34.52
CA VAL A 42 44.67 -27.43 -34.33
C VAL A 42 44.07 -28.29 -35.44
N ALA A 43 44.93 -29.17 -35.96
CA ALA A 43 44.76 -30.01 -37.12
C ALA A 43 43.89 -31.25 -36.86
N ALA A 44 43.35 -31.80 -37.95
CA ALA A 44 42.60 -33.04 -37.99
C ALA A 44 43.52 -34.27 -37.88
N ALA A 45 43.04 -35.30 -37.18
CA ALA A 45 43.49 -36.68 -37.33
C ALA A 45 42.28 -37.60 -37.18
N ALA A 46 42.08 -38.47 -38.17
CA ALA A 46 41.03 -39.47 -38.22
C ALA A 46 41.51 -40.81 -37.66
N ALA A 47 40.67 -41.51 -36.91
CA ALA A 47 40.68 -42.97 -36.78
C ALA A 47 39.28 -43.46 -36.36
N LEU A 48 38.76 -44.40 -37.14
CA LEU A 48 37.50 -45.14 -36.94
C LEU A 48 37.63 -46.18 -35.82
N VAL A 49 36.53 -46.50 -35.13
CA VAL A 49 35.89 -47.84 -35.04
C VAL A 49 34.65 -47.75 -34.10
N ALA A 50 33.61 -48.49 -34.50
CA ALA A 50 32.28 -48.78 -33.92
C ALA A 50 32.18 -48.89 -32.37
N ASN A 51 31.04 -48.74 -31.68
CA ASN A 51 29.64 -49.03 -32.02
C ASN A 51 28.69 -48.37 -30.97
N GLU A 52 27.46 -48.09 -31.40
CA GLU A 52 26.18 -48.05 -30.66
C GLU A 52 25.91 -47.07 -29.49
N ASP A 53 24.78 -46.37 -29.66
CA ASP A 53 23.87 -45.78 -28.66
C ASP A 53 24.41 -44.77 -27.64
N THR A 54 24.34 -43.50 -28.02
CA THR A 54 23.71 -42.45 -27.20
C THR A 54 23.42 -41.25 -28.11
N ALA A 55 22.15 -41.06 -28.46
CA ALA A 55 21.71 -39.80 -29.03
C ALA A 55 21.92 -38.71 -27.98
N SER A 56 22.98 -37.92 -28.12
CA SER A 56 23.21 -36.73 -27.30
C SER A 56 22.16 -35.68 -27.68
N THR A 57 21.05 -35.65 -26.96
CA THR A 57 20.02 -34.62 -27.11
C THR A 57 20.61 -33.29 -26.65
N PHE A 58 20.92 -32.40 -27.61
CA PHE A 58 21.31 -31.03 -27.31
C PHE A 58 20.19 -30.36 -26.48
N PRO A 59 20.51 -29.63 -25.38
CA PRO A 59 19.52 -28.98 -24.51
C PRO A 59 18.62 -27.97 -25.21
N LEU A 60 18.99 -27.54 -26.42
CA LEU A 60 18.27 -26.57 -27.25
C LEU A 60 16.94 -27.05 -27.82
N PHE A 61 16.65 -28.36 -27.77
CA PHE A 61 15.43 -28.94 -28.33
C PHE A 61 14.50 -29.58 -27.29
N GLN A 62 14.75 -29.35 -26.00
CA GLN A 62 13.77 -29.74 -24.99
C GLN A 62 12.61 -28.73 -25.02
N PRO A 63 11.35 -29.18 -25.17
CA PRO A 63 10.22 -28.30 -24.94
C PRO A 63 10.34 -27.71 -23.52
N PRO A 64 10.07 -26.41 -23.32
CA PRO A 64 10.17 -25.82 -22.01
C PRO A 64 9.34 -26.65 -21.03
N SER A 65 9.95 -27.00 -19.89
CA SER A 65 9.26 -27.63 -18.78
C SER A 65 7.97 -26.86 -18.52
N PRO A 66 6.81 -27.53 -18.30
CA PRO A 66 5.59 -26.82 -17.96
C PRO A 66 5.89 -25.88 -16.77
N PRO A 67 5.48 -24.60 -16.85
CA PRO A 67 5.81 -23.64 -15.82
C PRO A 67 5.34 -24.18 -14.47
N GLN A 68 6.22 -24.18 -13.47
CA GLN A 68 5.81 -24.56 -12.13
C GLN A 68 4.68 -23.62 -11.69
N PRO A 69 3.60 -24.15 -11.08
CA PRO A 69 2.49 -23.33 -10.64
C PRO A 69 2.98 -22.38 -9.54
N THR A 70 2.80 -21.09 -9.77
CA THR A 70 3.02 -20.03 -8.77
C THR A 70 1.67 -19.67 -8.11
N PRO A 71 1.63 -19.06 -6.91
CA PRO A 71 0.38 -18.58 -6.34
C PRO A 71 -0.41 -17.69 -7.31
N ALA A 72 0.28 -16.78 -8.02
CA ALA A 72 -0.31 -15.93 -9.05
C ALA A 72 -0.90 -16.71 -10.24
N SER A 73 -0.43 -17.92 -10.53
CA SER A 73 -0.99 -18.74 -11.63
C SER A 73 -2.42 -19.23 -11.36
N GLN A 74 -2.88 -19.17 -10.10
CA GLN A 74 -4.26 -19.50 -9.71
C GLN A 74 -5.21 -18.31 -9.85
N LEU A 75 -4.68 -17.10 -10.04
CA LEU A 75 -5.45 -15.86 -10.16
C LEU A 75 -5.91 -15.63 -11.61
N GLU A 76 -7.04 -14.97 -11.77
CA GLU A 76 -7.63 -14.71 -13.07
C GLU A 76 -6.83 -13.60 -13.80
N PRO A 77 -6.36 -13.82 -15.03
CA PRO A 77 -5.67 -12.78 -15.78
C PRO A 77 -6.65 -11.68 -16.23
N ALA A 78 -6.19 -10.43 -16.22
CA ALA A 78 -7.00 -9.31 -16.72
C ALA A 78 -7.39 -9.50 -18.20
N ASP A 79 -8.58 -9.02 -18.56
CA ASP A 79 -9.10 -9.07 -19.93
C ASP A 79 -8.09 -8.44 -20.93
N PRO A 80 -7.86 -9.03 -22.12
CA PRO A 80 -6.99 -8.44 -23.14
C PRO A 80 -7.33 -6.99 -23.52
N ASP A 81 -8.60 -6.58 -23.46
CA ASP A 81 -9.01 -5.21 -23.71
C ASP A 81 -8.45 -4.24 -22.66
N PHE A 82 -8.22 -4.66 -21.42
CA PHE A 82 -7.54 -3.87 -20.37
C PHE A 82 -6.17 -3.37 -20.83
N TYR A 83 -5.39 -4.26 -21.47
CA TYR A 83 -4.08 -3.92 -22.02
C TYR A 83 -4.20 -3.05 -23.27
N LYS A 84 -5.17 -3.36 -24.13
CA LYS A 84 -5.37 -2.69 -25.42
C LYS A 84 -5.71 -1.21 -25.23
N ILE A 85 -6.62 -0.86 -24.32
CA ILE A 85 -7.05 0.53 -24.12
C ILE A 85 -5.91 1.45 -23.66
N GLY A 86 -4.97 0.92 -22.88
CA GLY A 86 -3.76 1.63 -22.44
C GLY A 86 -2.68 1.66 -23.51
N TYR A 87 -2.45 0.53 -24.19
CA TYR A 87 -1.42 0.44 -25.23
C TYR A 87 -1.62 1.44 -26.36
N VAL A 88 -2.87 1.59 -26.84
CA VAL A 88 -3.26 2.57 -27.88
C VAL A 88 -2.99 4.01 -27.43
N ARG A 89 -2.99 4.27 -26.11
CA ARG A 89 -2.74 5.58 -25.51
C ARG A 89 -1.35 5.70 -24.88
N SER A 90 -0.40 4.91 -25.38
CA SER A 90 1.02 4.95 -25.00
C SER A 90 1.36 4.51 -23.57
N MET A 91 0.44 3.88 -22.83
CA MET A 91 0.81 3.14 -21.63
C MET A 91 1.67 1.93 -22.01
N ARG A 92 2.75 1.67 -21.25
CA ARG A 92 3.61 0.49 -21.45
C ARG A 92 3.79 -0.26 -20.14
N ALA A 93 3.79 -1.59 -20.24
CA ALA A 93 4.05 -2.52 -19.15
C ALA A 93 5.15 -3.51 -19.59
N TYR A 94 6.13 -3.77 -18.73
CA TYR A 94 7.33 -4.55 -19.06
C TYR A 94 7.56 -5.69 -18.06
N GLY A 95 7.36 -6.93 -18.52
CA GLY A 95 7.66 -8.09 -17.68
C GLY A 95 6.72 -8.24 -16.47
N ILE A 96 5.53 -7.67 -16.57
CA ILE A 96 4.46 -7.79 -15.58
C ILE A 96 3.16 -8.24 -16.27
N GLU A 97 2.19 -8.66 -15.47
CA GLU A 97 0.83 -8.99 -15.85
C GLU A 97 -0.13 -8.55 -14.73
N PHE A 98 -1.33 -8.13 -15.10
CA PHE A 98 -2.40 -7.79 -14.17
C PHE A 98 -3.26 -9.02 -13.95
N ARG A 99 -3.57 -9.30 -12.69
CA ARG A 99 -4.40 -10.44 -12.30
C ARG A 99 -5.38 -10.01 -11.23
N GLU A 100 -6.56 -10.59 -11.25
CA GLU A 100 -7.61 -10.40 -10.27
C GLU A 100 -7.56 -11.53 -9.24
N GLY A 101 -7.55 -11.15 -7.97
CA GLY A 101 -7.49 -12.05 -6.84
C GLY A 101 -8.49 -11.69 -5.73
N PRO A 102 -8.40 -12.33 -4.56
CA PRO A 102 -9.35 -12.13 -3.46
C PRO A 102 -9.36 -10.69 -2.92
N ASP A 103 -8.26 -9.96 -3.06
CA ASP A 103 -8.13 -8.54 -2.67
C ASP A 103 -8.31 -7.57 -3.87
N GLY A 104 -8.88 -8.06 -4.98
CA GLY A 104 -9.07 -7.32 -6.22
C GLY A 104 -7.90 -7.44 -7.19
N PHE A 105 -7.77 -6.48 -8.11
CA PHE A 105 -6.66 -6.44 -9.06
C PHE A 105 -5.31 -6.24 -8.36
N GLY A 106 -4.31 -6.97 -8.84
CA GLY A 106 -2.91 -6.84 -8.47
C GLY A 106 -2.00 -6.88 -9.70
N VAL A 107 -0.75 -6.46 -9.52
CA VAL A 107 0.29 -6.50 -10.55
C VAL A 107 1.31 -7.57 -10.20
N TYR A 108 1.60 -8.48 -11.11
CA TYR A 108 2.47 -9.63 -10.86
C TYR A 108 3.61 -9.71 -11.88
N ALA A 109 4.76 -10.23 -11.48
CA ALA A 109 5.89 -10.47 -12.36
C ALA A 109 5.58 -11.59 -13.36
N SER A 110 5.64 -11.32 -14.66
CA SER A 110 5.41 -12.36 -15.68
C SER A 110 6.65 -13.22 -15.97
N LYS A 111 7.81 -12.83 -15.42
CA LYS A 111 9.09 -13.52 -15.51
C LYS A 111 10.01 -13.17 -14.35
N ASP A 112 11.05 -13.97 -14.14
CA ASP A 112 12.10 -13.66 -13.18
C ASP A 112 12.84 -12.38 -13.58
N ILE A 113 13.14 -11.55 -12.58
CA ILE A 113 13.89 -10.30 -12.71
C ILE A 113 15.09 -10.38 -11.77
N GLU A 114 16.27 -10.51 -12.37
CA GLU A 114 17.51 -10.53 -11.63
C GLU A 114 17.82 -9.17 -10.97
N PRO A 115 18.39 -9.18 -9.75
CA PRO A 115 18.85 -7.97 -9.05
C PRO A 115 19.75 -7.11 -9.91
N LEU A 116 19.37 -5.85 -10.08
CA LEU A 116 20.19 -4.83 -10.73
C LEU A 116 20.66 -3.79 -9.73
N ARG A 117 21.87 -3.25 -9.96
CA ARG A 117 22.40 -2.11 -9.18
C ARG A 117 21.58 -0.83 -9.31
N ARG A 118 20.70 -0.73 -10.30
CA ARG A 118 19.85 0.42 -10.57
C ARG A 118 18.41 -0.04 -10.62
N ALA A 119 17.51 0.86 -10.21
CA ALA A 119 16.08 0.66 -10.36
C ALA A 119 15.73 0.39 -11.83
N ARG A 120 14.70 -0.44 -12.05
CA ARG A 120 14.25 -0.86 -13.39
C ARG A 120 12.80 -0.44 -13.57
N VAL A 121 12.51 0.24 -14.68
CA VAL A 121 11.13 0.60 -15.06
C VAL A 121 10.35 -0.65 -15.46
N ILE A 122 9.14 -0.79 -14.92
CA ILE A 122 8.18 -1.85 -15.27
C ILE A 122 6.87 -1.31 -15.82
N MET A 123 6.53 -0.05 -15.57
CA MET A 123 5.39 0.62 -16.19
C MET A 123 5.73 2.06 -16.53
N GLU A 124 5.17 2.55 -17.64
CA GLU A 124 5.20 3.94 -18.06
C GLU A 124 3.77 4.38 -18.34
N ILE A 125 3.29 5.38 -17.61
CA ILE A 125 1.96 5.95 -17.75
C ILE A 125 2.09 7.41 -18.17
N PRO A 126 1.60 7.80 -19.36
CA PRO A 126 1.60 9.19 -19.80
C PRO A 126 0.62 10.03 -18.99
N LEU A 127 1.00 11.27 -18.71
CA LEU A 127 0.17 12.26 -18.01
C LEU A 127 -1.23 12.39 -18.61
N GLU A 128 -1.34 12.28 -19.93
CA GLU A 128 -2.58 12.40 -20.68
C GLU A 128 -3.66 11.38 -20.27
N LEU A 129 -3.29 10.28 -19.60
CA LEU A 129 -4.23 9.31 -19.04
C LEU A 129 -4.65 9.61 -17.59
N MET A 130 -3.93 10.49 -16.90
CA MET A 130 -4.13 10.75 -15.48
C MET A 130 -5.23 11.79 -15.25
N LEU A 131 -5.81 11.77 -14.04
CA LEU A 131 -6.55 12.90 -13.51
C LEU A 131 -5.69 13.54 -12.45
N THR A 132 -5.31 14.80 -12.64
CA THR A 132 -4.46 15.51 -11.67
C THR A 132 -5.09 16.83 -11.25
N ILE A 133 -4.91 17.17 -9.98
CA ILE A 133 -5.24 18.49 -9.44
C ILE A 133 -4.13 18.97 -8.51
N SER A 134 -3.75 20.24 -8.62
CA SER A 134 -2.79 20.86 -7.72
C SER A 134 -3.28 20.86 -6.27
N GLN A 135 -2.36 20.64 -5.33
CA GLN A 135 -2.67 20.71 -3.89
C GLN A 135 -2.81 22.15 -3.39
N LYS A 136 -2.34 23.14 -4.18
CA LYS A 136 -2.38 24.57 -3.83
C LYS A 136 -3.10 25.37 -4.90
N LEU A 137 -3.71 26.47 -4.46
CA LEU A 137 -4.35 27.45 -5.33
C LEU A 137 -3.32 28.16 -6.24
N PRO A 138 -3.73 28.59 -7.45
CA PRO A 138 -5.01 28.27 -8.08
C PRO A 138 -5.09 26.79 -8.46
N TRP A 139 -6.31 26.23 -8.50
CA TRP A 139 -6.48 24.84 -8.94
C TRP A 139 -6.02 24.70 -10.39
N MET A 140 -5.05 23.80 -10.61
CA MET A 140 -4.50 23.50 -11.92
C MET A 140 -4.65 22.02 -12.21
N PHE A 141 -5.11 21.71 -13.43
CA PHE A 141 -5.32 20.36 -13.93
C PHE A 141 -4.33 20.04 -15.05
N PHE A 142 -3.80 18.83 -15.06
CA PHE A 142 -2.94 18.34 -16.13
C PHE A 142 -3.23 16.86 -16.42
N PRO A 143 -3.75 16.51 -17.62
CA PRO A 143 -4.31 17.40 -18.64
C PRO A 143 -5.48 18.24 -18.10
N ASP A 144 -5.68 19.41 -18.70
CA ASP A 144 -6.86 20.21 -18.42
C ASP A 144 -8.04 19.68 -19.23
N ILE A 145 -8.83 18.81 -18.60
CA ILE A 145 -9.97 18.15 -19.24
C ILE A 145 -11.25 18.95 -19.12
N ILE A 146 -11.31 19.96 -18.23
CA ILE A 146 -12.54 20.70 -17.94
C ILE A 146 -12.65 21.88 -18.92
N PRO A 147 -13.68 21.94 -19.78
CA PRO A 147 -13.88 23.06 -20.68
C PRO A 147 -14.10 24.36 -19.92
N VAL A 148 -13.57 25.45 -20.47
CA VAL A 148 -13.78 26.80 -19.94
C VAL A 148 -15.28 27.08 -19.76
N GLY A 149 -15.67 27.49 -18.55
CA GLY A 149 -17.06 27.79 -18.20
C GLY A 149 -17.92 26.57 -17.85
N HIS A 150 -17.35 25.37 -17.74
CA HIS A 150 -18.10 24.22 -17.23
C HIS A 150 -18.42 24.40 -15.73
N PRO A 151 -19.69 24.26 -15.31
CA PRO A 151 -20.13 24.52 -13.92
C PRO A 151 -19.49 23.62 -12.85
N ILE A 152 -18.92 22.48 -13.24
CA ILE A 152 -18.17 21.61 -12.29
C ILE A 152 -16.95 22.34 -11.71
N PHE A 153 -16.36 23.29 -12.44
CA PHE A 153 -15.23 24.05 -11.96
C PHE A 153 -15.61 24.95 -10.78
N ASP A 154 -16.82 25.51 -10.78
CA ASP A 154 -17.32 26.31 -9.65
C ASP A 154 -17.52 25.45 -8.40
N ILE A 155 -17.99 24.20 -8.58
CA ILE A 155 -18.11 23.22 -7.49
C ILE A 155 -16.74 22.92 -6.89
N ILE A 156 -15.74 22.62 -7.74
CA ILE A 156 -14.34 22.39 -7.31
C ILE A 156 -13.77 23.62 -6.59
N ASN A 157 -13.99 24.82 -7.12
CA ASN A 157 -13.56 26.08 -6.50
C ASN A 157 -14.23 26.36 -5.14
N SER A 158 -15.43 25.82 -4.91
CA SER A 158 -16.16 26.00 -3.64
C SER A 158 -15.63 25.14 -2.49
N THR A 159 -14.74 24.19 -2.78
CA THR A 159 -14.16 23.28 -1.79
C THR A 159 -13.12 23.96 -0.89
N ASN A 160 -12.95 23.47 0.33
CA ASN A 160 -11.91 23.95 1.24
C ASN A 160 -10.52 23.54 0.71
N PRO A 161 -9.60 24.48 0.46
CA PRO A 161 -8.28 24.16 -0.07
C PRO A 161 -7.47 23.15 0.77
N GLU A 162 -7.59 23.20 2.09
CA GLU A 162 -6.79 22.40 3.02
C GLU A 162 -7.33 20.98 3.21
N THR A 163 -8.66 20.80 3.19
CA THR A 163 -9.28 19.53 3.63
C THR A 163 -9.96 18.74 2.52
N ASP A 164 -10.43 19.39 1.46
CA ASP A 164 -11.39 18.81 0.53
C ASP A 164 -10.78 18.32 -0.79
N TRP A 165 -9.51 17.91 -0.75
CA TRP A 165 -8.80 17.42 -1.94
C TRP A 165 -9.48 16.18 -2.53
N ASP A 166 -10.10 15.34 -1.69
CA ASP A 166 -10.84 14.16 -2.11
C ASP A 166 -12.16 14.51 -2.82
N LEU A 167 -12.91 15.49 -2.31
CA LEU A 167 -14.11 16.01 -2.97
C LEU A 167 -13.78 16.58 -4.36
N ARG A 168 -12.67 17.30 -4.49
CA ARG A 168 -12.20 17.83 -5.78
C ARG A 168 -11.87 16.71 -6.76
N LEU A 169 -11.13 15.70 -6.31
CA LEU A 169 -10.72 14.58 -7.15
C LEU A 169 -11.90 13.69 -7.55
N ALA A 170 -12.89 13.51 -6.65
CA ALA A 170 -14.14 12.82 -6.94
C ALA A 170 -14.96 13.54 -8.02
N CYS A 171 -15.07 14.87 -7.94
CA CYS A 171 -15.70 15.68 -8.98
C CYS A 171 -15.02 15.51 -10.33
N LEU A 172 -13.68 15.51 -10.34
CA LEU A 172 -12.87 15.33 -11.54
C LEU A 172 -13.06 13.93 -12.13
N LEU A 173 -13.10 12.88 -11.31
CA LEU A 173 -13.38 11.50 -11.73
C LEU A 173 -14.76 11.35 -12.34
N LEU A 174 -15.80 11.89 -11.69
CA LEU A 174 -17.16 11.85 -12.23
C LEU A 174 -17.26 12.57 -13.57
N TYR A 175 -16.61 13.73 -13.68
CA TYR A 175 -16.53 14.46 -14.94
C TYR A 175 -15.78 13.67 -16.01
N ALA A 176 -14.69 13.00 -15.64
CA ALA A 176 -13.90 12.18 -16.54
C ALA A 176 -14.69 11.02 -17.13
N PHE A 177 -15.73 10.48 -16.48
CA PHE A 177 -16.62 9.49 -17.09
C PHE A 177 -17.63 10.08 -18.07
N ASP A 178 -17.87 11.38 -18.05
CA ASP A 178 -18.92 12.06 -18.82
C ASP A 178 -18.40 12.74 -20.11
N CYS A 179 -17.08 12.70 -20.36
CA CYS A 179 -16.49 13.18 -21.61
C CYS A 179 -16.92 12.30 -22.81
N GLU A 180 -16.96 12.90 -24.01
CA GLU A 180 -17.54 12.36 -25.27
C GLU A 180 -16.90 11.04 -25.79
N GLU A 181 -17.44 10.47 -26.87
CA GLU A 181 -17.14 9.11 -27.41
C GLU A 181 -15.64 8.76 -27.53
N ASP A 182 -15.28 7.49 -27.23
CA ASP A 182 -13.91 6.93 -27.11
C ASP A 182 -13.05 7.53 -25.97
N ASN A 183 -13.72 7.86 -24.88
CA ASN A 183 -13.10 8.32 -23.65
C ASN A 183 -12.43 7.17 -22.88
N PHE A 184 -11.12 7.31 -22.65
CA PHE A 184 -10.33 6.36 -21.88
C PHE A 184 -10.94 6.01 -20.52
N TRP A 185 -11.41 7.01 -19.77
CA TRP A 185 -11.90 6.79 -18.41
C TRP A 185 -13.22 6.01 -18.38
N GLN A 186 -14.06 6.11 -19.42
CA GLN A 186 -15.24 5.24 -19.51
C GLN A 186 -14.81 3.77 -19.64
N LEU A 187 -13.84 3.47 -20.52
CA LEU A 187 -13.33 2.12 -20.73
C LEU A 187 -12.56 1.60 -19.51
N TYR A 188 -11.77 2.46 -18.87
CA TYR A 188 -11.02 2.11 -17.67
C TYR A 188 -11.94 1.90 -16.46
N GLY A 189 -13.08 2.61 -16.43
CA GLY A 189 -14.08 2.53 -15.37
C GLY A 189 -14.66 1.13 -15.19
N ASP A 190 -14.72 0.33 -16.26
CA ASP A 190 -15.18 -1.08 -16.21
C ASP A 190 -14.24 -1.99 -15.40
N PHE A 191 -13.01 -1.53 -15.13
CA PHE A 191 -12.01 -2.25 -14.33
C PHE A 191 -11.85 -1.67 -12.92
N LEU A 192 -12.56 -0.59 -12.60
CA LEU A 192 -12.64 -0.09 -11.23
C LEU A 192 -13.67 -0.91 -10.46
N PRO A 193 -13.45 -1.15 -9.15
CA PRO A 193 -14.40 -1.90 -8.35
C PRO A 193 -15.74 -1.18 -8.32
N SER A 194 -16.81 -1.96 -8.48
CA SER A 194 -18.17 -1.50 -8.27
C SER A 194 -18.39 -1.07 -6.81
N ALA A 195 -19.51 -0.42 -6.52
CA ALA A 195 -19.83 0.01 -5.15
C ALA A 195 -19.96 -1.17 -4.17
N ASP A 196 -20.44 -2.32 -4.62
CA ASP A 196 -20.59 -3.55 -3.83
C ASP A 196 -19.28 -4.34 -3.67
N GLU A 197 -18.32 -4.16 -4.58
CA GLU A 197 -16.96 -4.71 -4.49
C GLU A 197 -16.03 -3.87 -3.60
N CYS A 198 -16.41 -2.62 -3.30
CA CYS A 198 -15.62 -1.72 -2.48
C CYS A 198 -15.66 -2.08 -0.99
N THR A 199 -14.49 -2.08 -0.35
CA THR A 199 -14.34 -2.23 1.11
C THR A 199 -14.33 -0.91 1.87
N SER A 200 -14.42 0.23 1.16
CA SER A 200 -14.38 1.56 1.78
C SER A 200 -15.53 1.76 2.76
N LEU A 201 -15.20 2.24 3.96
CA LEU A 201 -16.18 2.56 4.98
C LEU A 201 -17.07 3.77 4.64
N LEU A 202 -16.76 4.53 3.58
CA LEU A 202 -17.68 5.54 3.07
C LEU A 202 -18.98 4.91 2.54
N LEU A 203 -18.90 3.69 2.01
CA LEU A 203 -20.04 2.93 1.46
C LEU A 203 -20.64 1.95 2.47
N ALA A 204 -20.07 1.88 3.68
CA ALA A 204 -20.53 1.00 4.74
C ALA A 204 -21.90 1.41 5.29
N THR A 205 -22.71 0.40 5.62
CA THR A 205 -23.95 0.62 6.38
C THR A 205 -23.67 0.85 7.86
N GLU A 206 -24.65 1.36 8.61
CA GLU A 206 -24.50 1.54 10.06
C GLU A 206 -24.20 0.20 10.77
N GLU A 207 -24.79 -0.91 10.29
CA GLU A 207 -24.48 -2.25 10.80
C GLU A 207 -23.00 -2.60 10.62
N ASP A 208 -22.42 -2.31 9.45
CA ASP A 208 -21.01 -2.60 9.17
C ASP A 208 -20.09 -1.74 10.06
N LEU A 209 -20.45 -0.47 10.31
CA LEU A 209 -19.68 0.42 11.19
C LEU A 209 -19.72 -0.04 12.65
N LEU A 210 -20.83 -0.62 13.11
CA LEU A 210 -20.92 -1.20 14.47
C LEU A 210 -20.00 -2.42 14.63
N GLU A 211 -19.79 -3.18 13.56
CA GLU A 211 -18.94 -4.38 13.59
C GLU A 211 -17.43 -4.05 13.72
N LEU A 212 -17.02 -2.79 13.52
CA LEU A 212 -15.63 -2.34 13.75
C LEU A 212 -15.15 -2.53 15.18
N GLN A 213 -16.08 -2.49 16.16
CA GLN A 213 -15.75 -2.48 17.60
C GLN A 213 -14.71 -1.39 17.95
N ASP A 214 -14.80 -0.25 17.26
CA ASP A 214 -13.94 0.91 17.39
C ASP A 214 -14.80 2.17 17.24
N GLN A 215 -15.20 2.74 18.38
CA GLN A 215 -16.15 3.85 18.39
C GLN A 215 -15.55 5.13 17.80
N GLU A 216 -14.23 5.34 17.94
CA GLU A 216 -13.55 6.51 17.39
C GLU A 216 -13.55 6.45 15.87
N LEU A 217 -13.13 5.31 15.29
CA LEU A 217 -13.13 5.11 13.85
C LEU A 217 -14.57 5.16 13.28
N ALA A 218 -15.52 4.49 13.92
CA ALA A 218 -16.92 4.53 13.48
C ALA A 218 -17.50 5.96 13.50
N THR A 219 -17.18 6.75 14.52
CA THR A 219 -17.62 8.16 14.60
C THR A 219 -16.98 9.00 13.49
N ALA A 220 -15.67 8.85 13.27
CA ALA A 220 -14.97 9.55 12.21
C ALA A 220 -15.55 9.20 10.82
N MET A 221 -15.92 7.94 10.58
CA MET A 221 -16.54 7.54 9.32
C MET A 221 -17.95 8.11 9.14
N ARG A 222 -18.78 8.14 10.18
CA ARG A 222 -20.10 8.79 10.14
C ARG A 222 -19.97 10.28 9.80
N GLU A 223 -18.98 10.96 10.38
CA GLU A 223 -18.71 12.37 10.05
C GLU A 223 -18.28 12.55 8.59
N GLN A 224 -17.44 11.66 8.05
CA GLN A 224 -17.07 11.71 6.63
C GLN A 224 -18.24 11.43 5.70
N GLN A 225 -19.08 10.43 6.01
CA GLN A 225 -20.29 10.15 5.25
C GLN A 225 -21.24 11.34 5.24
N LYS A 226 -21.44 11.96 6.41
CA LYS A 226 -22.23 13.18 6.54
C LYS A 226 -21.65 14.34 5.72
N ARG A 227 -20.34 14.59 5.82
CA ARG A 227 -19.65 15.64 5.03
C ARG A 227 -19.88 15.43 3.53
N ALA A 228 -19.75 14.20 3.06
CA ALA A 228 -19.92 13.86 1.65
C ALA A 228 -21.38 14.04 1.19
N LEU A 229 -22.34 13.62 2.01
CA LEU A 229 -23.77 13.80 1.72
C LEU A 229 -24.16 15.28 1.68
N GLU A 230 -23.75 16.08 2.68
CA GLU A 230 -24.00 17.53 2.70
C GLU A 230 -23.39 18.23 1.48
N PHE A 231 -22.18 17.83 1.08
CA PHE A 231 -21.54 18.34 -0.12
C PHE A 231 -22.31 17.97 -1.40
N TRP A 232 -22.80 16.73 -1.50
CA TRP A 232 -23.61 16.29 -2.63
C TRP A 232 -24.95 17.04 -2.68
N GLU A 233 -25.69 17.14 -1.57
CA GLU A 233 -26.97 17.86 -1.49
C GLU A 233 -26.82 19.34 -1.90
N LYS A 234 -25.73 19.98 -1.47
CA LYS A 234 -25.41 21.37 -1.83
C LYS A 234 -25.16 21.57 -3.32
N ASN A 235 -24.55 20.60 -4.00
CA ASN A 235 -24.02 20.77 -5.37
C ASN A 235 -24.78 19.98 -6.46
N TRP A 236 -25.64 19.03 -6.10
CA TRP A 236 -26.46 18.21 -7.01
C TRP A 236 -27.97 18.40 -6.80
N HIS A 237 -28.38 19.57 -6.30
CA HIS A 237 -29.80 19.90 -6.11
C HIS A 237 -30.60 20.00 -7.43
N SER A 238 -31.93 19.99 -7.33
CA SER A 238 -32.84 19.88 -8.49
C SER A 238 -32.68 20.97 -9.57
N ALA A 239 -32.17 22.15 -9.21
CA ALA A 239 -32.05 23.33 -10.07
C ALA A 239 -30.66 23.50 -10.73
N VAL A 240 -29.71 22.58 -10.50
CA VAL A 240 -28.40 22.66 -11.16
C VAL A 240 -28.48 22.34 -12.65
N PRO A 241 -27.55 22.85 -13.49
CA PRO A 241 -27.50 22.52 -14.91
C PRO A 241 -27.45 21.00 -15.15
N LEU A 242 -28.12 20.52 -16.19
CA LEU A 242 -28.18 19.09 -16.54
C LEU A 242 -26.80 18.44 -16.68
N LYS A 243 -25.81 19.20 -17.16
CA LYS A 243 -24.41 18.74 -17.28
C LYS A 243 -23.76 18.42 -15.94
N VAL A 244 -24.16 19.06 -14.84
CA VAL A 244 -23.74 18.68 -13.48
C VAL A 244 -24.61 17.54 -12.99
N LYS A 245 -25.93 17.70 -13.08
CA LYS A 245 -26.91 16.75 -12.51
C LYS A 245 -26.67 15.30 -12.98
N ARG A 246 -26.25 15.11 -14.24
CA ARG A 246 -25.99 13.77 -14.80
C ARG A 246 -24.75 13.07 -14.21
N LEU A 247 -23.80 13.82 -13.65
CA LEU A 247 -22.54 13.28 -13.11
C LEU A 247 -22.78 12.37 -11.89
N ALA A 248 -23.68 12.76 -11.00
CA ALA A 248 -24.04 12.00 -9.79
C ALA A 248 -25.53 12.24 -9.45
N ARG A 249 -26.43 11.58 -10.18
CA ARG A 249 -27.89 11.73 -10.00
C ARG A 249 -28.36 11.32 -8.60
N GLU A 250 -27.71 10.29 -8.06
CA GLU A 250 -27.97 9.71 -6.75
C GLU A 250 -26.71 9.88 -5.88
N PRO A 251 -26.85 10.05 -4.56
CA PRO A 251 -25.73 10.29 -3.66
C PRO A 251 -24.72 9.14 -3.66
N GLU A 252 -25.17 7.89 -3.82
CA GLU A 252 -24.33 6.69 -3.83
C GLU A 252 -23.25 6.76 -4.91
N ARG A 253 -23.56 7.36 -6.08
CA ARG A 253 -22.58 7.55 -7.16
C ARG A 253 -21.47 8.52 -6.76
N PHE A 254 -21.81 9.58 -6.03
CA PHE A 254 -20.82 10.52 -5.51
C PHE A 254 -19.99 9.89 -4.38
N MET A 255 -20.63 9.17 -3.47
CA MET A 255 -19.97 8.42 -2.39
C MET A 255 -18.97 7.40 -2.95
N TRP A 256 -19.34 6.67 -4.01
CA TRP A 256 -18.44 5.75 -4.70
C TRP A 256 -17.25 6.49 -5.32
N ALA A 257 -17.47 7.58 -6.05
CA ALA A 257 -16.38 8.36 -6.64
C ALA A 257 -15.43 8.95 -5.57
N LEU A 258 -15.98 9.36 -4.42
CA LEU A 258 -15.19 9.80 -3.29
C LEU A 258 -14.36 8.66 -2.69
N SER A 259 -14.94 7.46 -2.56
CA SER A 259 -14.20 6.27 -2.11
C SER A 259 -13.03 5.94 -3.05
N MET A 260 -13.21 6.04 -4.36
CA MET A 260 -12.14 5.86 -5.35
C MET A 260 -11.08 6.94 -5.23
N ALA A 261 -11.48 8.21 -5.07
CA ALA A 261 -10.55 9.31 -4.84
C ALA A 261 -9.73 9.12 -3.55
N GLN A 262 -10.31 8.55 -2.50
CA GLN A 262 -9.59 8.28 -1.25
C GLN A 262 -8.63 7.09 -1.38
N SER A 263 -9.08 5.97 -1.94
CA SER A 263 -8.29 4.73 -1.97
C SER A 263 -7.26 4.66 -3.10
N ARG A 264 -7.45 5.39 -4.21
CA ARG A 264 -6.59 5.29 -5.42
C ARG A 264 -5.76 6.54 -5.70
N CYS A 265 -5.86 7.58 -4.88
CA CYS A 265 -5.07 8.80 -5.06
C CYS A 265 -3.58 8.58 -4.76
N ILE A 266 -2.74 8.94 -5.73
CA ILE A 266 -1.29 9.03 -5.59
C ILE A 266 -0.92 10.51 -5.45
N ASN A 267 -0.26 10.84 -4.33
CA ASN A 267 0.31 12.16 -4.12
C ASN A 267 1.73 12.20 -4.70
N LYS A 268 2.01 13.15 -5.60
CA LYS A 268 3.35 13.28 -6.19
C LYS A 268 3.64 14.73 -6.54
N GLN A 269 4.91 15.11 -6.38
CA GLN A 269 5.41 16.33 -6.99
C GLN A 269 5.63 16.07 -8.48
N ILE A 270 4.93 16.83 -9.31
CA ILE A 270 5.07 16.79 -10.76
C ILE A 270 5.68 18.09 -11.27
N ARG A 271 6.41 17.97 -12.38
CA ARG A 271 6.98 19.08 -13.12
C ARG A 271 6.42 19.09 -14.55
N ILE A 272 5.76 20.19 -14.91
CA ILE A 272 5.18 20.47 -16.22
C ILE A 272 5.90 21.69 -16.80
N GLY A 273 6.90 21.48 -17.67
CA GLY A 273 7.73 22.57 -18.18
C GLY A 273 8.51 23.28 -17.05
N ALA A 274 8.19 24.56 -16.82
CA ALA A 274 8.77 25.36 -15.73
C ALA A 274 8.00 25.24 -14.40
N LEU A 275 6.77 24.74 -14.43
CA LEU A 275 5.91 24.60 -13.25
C LEU A 275 6.30 23.34 -12.47
N VAL A 276 6.49 23.48 -11.15
CA VAL A 276 6.65 22.36 -10.20
C VAL A 276 5.57 22.50 -9.16
N GLN A 277 4.81 21.43 -8.93
CA GLN A 277 3.71 21.43 -7.96
C GLN A 277 3.49 20.04 -7.36
N ASP A 278 3.00 20.02 -6.13
CA ASP A 278 2.44 18.81 -5.54
C ASP A 278 1.01 18.61 -6.05
N ALA A 279 0.69 17.40 -6.49
CA ALA A 279 -0.59 17.05 -7.10
C ALA A 279 -1.21 15.82 -6.44
N ASN A 280 -2.54 15.84 -6.31
CA ASN A 280 -3.34 14.65 -6.09
C ASN A 280 -3.67 14.04 -7.45
N MET A 281 -3.41 12.74 -7.65
CA MET A 281 -3.51 12.11 -8.96
C MET A 281 -4.26 10.77 -8.89
N LEU A 282 -5.17 10.54 -9.83
CA LEU A 282 -5.59 9.18 -10.19
C LEU A 282 -4.77 8.74 -11.39
N VAL A 283 -4.02 7.65 -11.24
CA VAL A 283 -3.08 7.16 -12.24
C VAL A 283 -3.47 5.74 -12.63
N PRO A 284 -4.16 5.57 -13.78
CA PRO A 284 -4.57 4.26 -14.27
C PRO A 284 -3.39 3.29 -14.35
N TYR A 285 -3.66 2.01 -14.11
CA TYR A 285 -2.71 0.89 -14.04
C TYR A 285 -1.76 0.94 -12.84
N ALA A 286 -1.22 2.11 -12.50
CA ALA A 286 -0.40 2.28 -11.31
C ALA A 286 -1.22 2.15 -10.01
N ASP A 287 -2.52 2.44 -10.07
CA ASP A 287 -3.47 2.25 -8.97
C ASP A 287 -3.89 0.77 -8.78
N MET A 288 -3.40 -0.15 -9.59
CA MET A 288 -3.56 -1.60 -9.42
C MET A 288 -2.43 -2.24 -8.62
N LEU A 289 -1.38 -1.51 -8.24
CA LEU A 289 -0.35 -2.04 -7.33
C LEU A 289 -0.90 -2.04 -5.90
N ASN A 290 -0.89 -3.20 -5.26
CA ASN A 290 -1.30 -3.33 -3.88
C ASN A 290 -0.24 -2.84 -2.87
N HIS A 291 -0.70 -2.72 -1.62
CA HIS A 291 0.13 -2.32 -0.51
C HIS A 291 1.06 -3.46 -0.02
N SER A 292 2.31 -3.12 0.29
CA SER A 292 3.17 -3.92 1.16
C SER A 292 3.95 -3.03 2.12
N PHE A 293 4.20 -3.54 3.33
CA PHE A 293 5.14 -2.94 4.30
C PHE A 293 6.60 -3.17 3.91
N GLN A 294 6.86 -4.10 3.00
CA GLN A 294 8.14 -4.34 2.35
C GLN A 294 7.96 -4.21 0.83
N PRO A 295 7.71 -2.99 0.33
CA PRO A 295 7.42 -2.80 -1.08
C PRO A 295 8.66 -3.11 -1.94
N ASN A 296 8.42 -3.71 -3.09
CA ASN A 296 9.48 -3.95 -4.09
C ASN A 296 9.48 -2.92 -5.22
N CYS A 297 8.47 -2.04 -5.28
CA CYS A 297 8.32 -1.00 -6.28
C CYS A 297 8.16 0.41 -5.66
N PHE A 298 8.42 1.43 -6.48
CA PHE A 298 8.17 2.83 -6.16
C PHE A 298 7.79 3.64 -7.40
N PHE A 299 7.16 4.79 -7.18
CA PHE A 299 6.77 5.73 -8.25
C PHE A 299 7.88 6.74 -8.55
N HIS A 300 8.15 7.01 -9.83
CA HIS A 300 9.07 8.03 -10.30
C HIS A 300 8.39 8.96 -11.31
N TRP A 301 8.60 10.28 -11.22
CA TRP A 301 8.08 11.23 -12.21
C TRP A 301 9.18 11.60 -13.21
N ARG A 302 9.03 11.13 -14.46
CA ARG A 302 9.90 11.52 -15.58
C ARG A 302 9.38 12.80 -16.22
N PHE A 303 9.90 13.93 -15.75
CA PHE A 303 9.43 15.26 -16.17
C PHE A 303 9.63 15.59 -17.66
N LYS A 304 10.63 15.01 -18.33
CA LYS A 304 10.93 15.30 -19.75
C LYS A 304 9.79 14.88 -20.67
N ASP A 305 9.23 13.71 -20.38
CA ASP A 305 8.20 13.06 -21.19
C ASP A 305 6.82 13.16 -20.55
N ARG A 306 6.73 13.80 -19.37
CA ARG A 306 5.52 13.91 -18.55
C ARG A 306 4.90 12.53 -18.29
N MET A 307 5.70 11.61 -17.77
CA MET A 307 5.26 10.25 -17.47
C MET A 307 5.47 9.90 -16.00
N LEU A 308 4.52 9.16 -15.43
CA LEU A 308 4.76 8.40 -14.21
C LEU A 308 5.36 7.06 -14.59
N GLU A 309 6.45 6.71 -13.93
CA GLU A 309 7.08 5.41 -14.02
C GLU A 309 6.87 4.63 -12.74
N VAL A 310 6.58 3.34 -12.87
CA VAL A 310 6.68 2.39 -11.75
C VAL A 310 8.00 1.66 -11.90
N MET A 311 8.82 1.68 -10.85
CA MET A 311 10.17 1.16 -10.86
C MET A 311 10.38 0.14 -9.75
N ILE A 312 11.08 -0.95 -10.05
CA ILE A 312 11.56 -1.91 -9.04
C ILE A 312 12.72 -1.29 -8.27
N ASN A 313 12.75 -1.50 -6.95
CA ASN A 313 13.85 -1.10 -6.07
C ASN A 313 15.19 -1.72 -6.52
N ALA A 314 16.29 -0.97 -6.37
CA ALA A 314 17.60 -1.48 -6.73
C ALA A 314 18.02 -2.63 -5.81
N GLY A 315 18.61 -3.69 -6.37
CA GLY A 315 19.04 -4.87 -5.62
C GLY A 315 17.95 -5.91 -5.36
N GLU A 316 16.68 -5.62 -5.68
CA GLU A 316 15.60 -6.57 -5.49
C GLU A 316 15.65 -7.73 -6.49
N ARG A 317 15.47 -8.95 -5.97
CA ARG A 317 15.21 -10.14 -6.77
C ARG A 317 13.71 -10.34 -6.84
N ILE A 318 13.14 -10.39 -8.04
CA ILE A 318 11.72 -10.70 -8.22
C ILE A 318 11.62 -12.01 -8.97
N ARG A 319 10.87 -12.97 -8.44
CA ARG A 319 10.55 -14.23 -9.11
C ARG A 319 9.28 -14.05 -9.93
N LYS A 320 9.15 -14.84 -10.99
CA LYS A 320 7.90 -14.94 -11.73
C LYS A 320 6.76 -15.29 -10.78
N GLY A 321 5.66 -14.56 -10.89
CA GLY A 321 4.48 -14.70 -10.05
C GLY A 321 4.53 -13.93 -8.73
N ASP A 322 5.65 -13.29 -8.38
CA ASP A 322 5.68 -12.38 -7.24
C ASP A 322 4.82 -11.15 -7.53
N GLU A 323 4.14 -10.65 -6.51
CA GLU A 323 3.35 -9.43 -6.60
C GLU A 323 4.25 -8.18 -6.54
N MET A 324 3.99 -7.23 -7.44
CA MET A 324 4.61 -5.92 -7.48
C MET A 324 3.81 -4.98 -6.58
N THR A 325 4.43 -4.53 -5.50
CA THR A 325 3.75 -3.78 -4.44
C THR A 325 4.45 -2.46 -4.13
N VAL A 326 3.67 -1.51 -3.64
CA VAL A 326 4.14 -0.20 -3.18
C VAL A 326 3.75 0.01 -1.72
N ASN A 327 4.38 0.98 -1.06
CA ASN A 327 3.92 1.41 0.26
C ASN A 327 2.94 2.57 0.09
N TYR A 328 1.67 2.38 0.47
CA TYR A 328 0.62 3.39 0.34
C TYR A 328 0.88 4.56 1.27
N MET A 329 1.02 4.29 2.57
CA MET A 329 1.33 5.30 3.58
C MET A 329 2.26 4.72 4.63
N ASN A 330 3.52 5.14 4.57
CA ASN A 330 4.51 4.71 5.54
C ASN A 330 4.17 5.23 6.94
N GLY A 331 4.38 4.41 7.98
CA GLY A 331 4.21 4.84 9.36
C GLY A 331 2.76 4.91 9.86
N ARG A 332 1.80 4.25 9.21
CA ARG A 332 0.37 4.35 9.57
C ARG A 332 -0.17 3.07 10.23
N MET A 333 -1.02 3.27 11.22
CA MET A 333 -1.75 2.23 11.96
C MET A 333 -2.89 1.63 11.11
N ASN A 334 -3.42 0.49 11.54
CA ASN A 334 -4.52 -0.19 10.84
C ASN A 334 -5.81 0.65 10.80
N ASN A 335 -6.09 1.47 11.81
CA ASN A 335 -7.25 2.36 11.81
C ASN A 335 -7.24 3.33 10.62
N PHE A 336 -6.07 3.84 10.27
CA PHE A 336 -5.89 4.75 9.15
C PHE A 336 -6.03 4.01 7.82
N PHE A 337 -5.43 2.83 7.68
CA PHE A 337 -5.62 2.01 6.47
C PHE A 337 -7.10 1.64 6.26
N MET A 338 -7.81 1.35 7.35
CA MET A 338 -9.22 1.02 7.30
C MET A 338 -10.05 2.25 6.91
N GLN A 339 -9.79 3.40 7.54
CA GLN A 339 -10.44 4.68 7.23
C GLN A 339 -10.24 5.08 5.77
N ARG A 340 -9.03 4.88 5.24
CA ARG A 340 -8.58 5.45 3.98
C ARG A 340 -8.79 4.53 2.77
N TYR A 341 -8.49 3.26 2.95
CA TYR A 341 -8.41 2.26 1.88
C TYR A 341 -9.39 1.09 2.08
N GLY A 342 -9.99 0.95 3.27
CA GLY A 342 -10.91 -0.15 3.55
C GLY A 342 -10.22 -1.50 3.78
N PHE A 343 -8.99 -1.50 4.32
CA PHE A 343 -8.34 -2.75 4.72
C PHE A 343 -7.51 -2.57 6.00
N SER A 344 -7.09 -3.69 6.57
CA SER A 344 -6.13 -3.75 7.67
C SER A 344 -5.23 -4.97 7.50
N SER A 345 -4.11 -5.02 8.22
CA SER A 345 -3.15 -6.12 8.14
C SER A 345 -2.73 -6.62 9.52
N GLN A 346 -2.67 -7.94 9.67
CA GLN A 346 -2.18 -8.62 10.88
C GLN A 346 -0.69 -8.38 11.13
N VAL A 347 0.06 -8.02 10.09
CA VAL A 347 1.50 -7.84 10.13
C VAL A 347 1.90 -6.36 9.95
N ASN A 348 1.01 -5.43 10.26
CA ASN A 348 1.33 -4.00 10.22
C ASN A 348 2.40 -3.66 11.27
N PRO A 349 3.60 -3.19 10.88
CA PRO A 349 4.67 -2.88 11.82
C PRO A 349 4.47 -1.59 12.60
N TRP A 350 3.40 -0.85 12.34
CA TRP A 350 3.12 0.44 12.93
C TRP A 350 1.89 0.47 13.81
N ASP A 351 1.25 -0.69 14.04
CA ASP A 351 0.08 -0.75 14.92
C ASP A 351 0.47 -0.52 16.38
N VAL A 352 -0.47 -0.05 17.20
CA VAL A 352 -0.19 0.42 18.57
C VAL A 352 -1.25 -0.11 19.54
N ILE A 353 -0.80 -0.51 20.72
CA ILE A 353 -1.58 -0.83 21.91
C ILE A 353 -1.30 0.24 22.96
N GLN A 354 -2.36 0.81 23.54
CA GLN A 354 -2.22 1.79 24.60
C GLN A 354 -2.24 1.09 25.96
N PHE A 355 -1.07 0.96 26.58
CA PHE A 355 -0.95 0.48 27.95
C PHE A 355 -1.18 1.63 28.94
N SER A 356 -1.92 1.33 30.00
CA SER A 356 -2.29 2.21 31.11
C SER A 356 -1.51 1.91 32.38
N GLY A 357 -0.92 0.71 32.49
CA GLY A 357 -0.12 0.28 33.62
C GLY A 357 1.24 0.97 33.74
N GLY A 358 1.87 0.80 34.92
CA GLY A 358 3.22 1.30 35.20
C GLY A 358 4.35 0.33 34.84
N ALA A 359 4.02 -0.88 34.41
CA ALA A 359 4.98 -1.92 34.05
C ALA A 359 5.80 -1.51 32.82
N ARG A 360 7.11 -1.78 32.84
CA ARG A 360 8.01 -1.49 31.73
C ARG A 360 9.06 -2.58 31.60
N VAL A 361 9.39 -2.93 30.36
CA VAL A 361 10.48 -3.86 30.04
C VAL A 361 11.68 -3.12 29.46
N HIS A 362 12.87 -3.71 29.56
CA HIS A 362 14.07 -3.12 28.99
C HIS A 362 14.06 -3.21 27.46
N LEU A 363 14.19 -2.05 26.79
CA LEU A 363 14.07 -1.98 25.32
C LEU A 363 15.14 -2.81 24.61
N ASP A 364 16.41 -2.62 24.94
CA ASP A 364 17.50 -3.27 24.21
C ASP A 364 17.50 -4.79 24.42
N SER A 365 17.03 -5.25 25.58
CA SER A 365 16.85 -6.67 25.84
C SER A 365 15.74 -7.26 24.97
N PHE A 366 14.61 -6.56 24.86
CA PHE A 366 13.52 -6.98 23.98
C PHE A 366 13.98 -7.04 22.52
N LEU A 367 14.63 -5.99 22.03
CA LEU A 367 15.17 -5.93 20.66
C LEU A 367 16.17 -7.07 20.39
N SER A 368 17.05 -7.34 21.36
CA SER A 368 18.05 -8.41 21.28
C SER A 368 17.40 -9.79 21.17
N VAL A 369 16.37 -10.08 21.99
CA VAL A 369 15.65 -11.37 21.96
C VAL A 369 15.05 -11.68 20.59
N PHE A 370 14.60 -10.65 19.87
CA PHE A 370 13.96 -10.78 18.56
C PHE A 370 14.87 -10.43 17.38
N ASN A 371 16.18 -10.23 17.62
CA ASN A 371 17.13 -9.79 16.59
C ASN A 371 16.64 -8.56 15.80
N ILE A 372 15.95 -7.64 16.48
CA ILE A 372 15.49 -6.38 15.90
C ILE A 372 16.62 -5.36 16.03
N SER A 373 16.84 -4.59 14.98
CA SER A 373 17.88 -3.57 14.91
C SER A 373 17.37 -2.30 14.24
N GLY A 374 18.06 -1.18 14.46
CA GLY A 374 17.72 0.11 13.87
C GLY A 374 17.18 1.10 14.89
N LEU A 375 16.71 2.24 14.40
CA LEU A 375 16.00 3.23 15.21
C LEU A 375 14.50 2.91 15.22
N PRO A 376 13.70 3.43 16.17
CA PRO A 376 12.26 3.20 16.20
C PRO A 376 11.54 3.48 14.86
N GLU A 377 11.99 4.47 14.11
CA GLU A 377 11.47 4.83 12.78
C GLU A 377 11.84 3.80 11.69
N ASP A 378 12.92 3.04 11.88
CA ASP A 378 13.56 2.18 10.86
C ASP A 378 13.87 0.77 11.39
N TYR A 379 13.10 0.28 12.37
CA TYR A 379 13.32 -1.07 12.89
C TYR A 379 13.16 -2.13 11.79
N TYR A 380 14.12 -3.05 11.76
CA TYR A 380 14.10 -4.21 10.86
C TYR A 380 14.55 -5.47 11.60
N HIS A 381 14.04 -6.61 11.14
CA HIS A 381 14.44 -7.92 11.65
C HIS A 381 15.73 -8.39 10.94
N ASN A 382 16.76 -8.74 11.71
CA ASN A 382 18.00 -9.27 11.18
C ASN A 382 17.96 -10.80 11.06
N SER A 383 17.35 -11.27 9.97
CA SER A 383 17.20 -12.70 9.67
C SER A 383 18.51 -13.46 9.45
N LYS A 384 19.66 -12.78 9.38
CA LYS A 384 20.98 -13.45 9.30
C LYS A 384 21.48 -13.91 10.67
N LEU A 385 20.90 -13.40 11.75
CA LEU A 385 21.25 -13.76 13.13
C LEU A 385 20.29 -14.80 13.71
N SER A 386 19.16 -15.08 13.06
CA SER A 386 18.27 -16.18 13.44
C SER A 386 18.88 -17.50 12.98
N TYR A 387 19.20 -18.38 13.94
CA TYR A 387 19.76 -19.71 13.66
C TYR A 387 18.73 -20.69 13.07
N ASP A 388 17.44 -20.34 13.16
CA ASP A 388 16.31 -21.03 12.53
C ASP A 388 15.62 -20.12 11.50
N GLU A 389 14.87 -20.74 10.58
CA GLU A 389 13.81 -20.08 9.80
C GLU A 389 12.69 -19.62 10.75
N ASP A 390 13.00 -18.72 11.70
CA ASP A 390 12.11 -18.30 12.77
C ASP A 390 11.04 -17.37 12.17
N SER A 391 9.96 -17.99 11.65
CA SER A 391 8.84 -17.31 10.98
C SER A 391 8.00 -16.46 11.92
N PHE A 392 8.35 -16.40 13.21
CA PHE A 392 7.60 -15.67 14.22
C PHE A 392 7.75 -14.15 14.07
N VAL A 393 8.95 -13.66 13.76
CA VAL A 393 9.24 -12.21 13.71
C VAL A 393 8.77 -11.63 12.38
N ASP A 394 7.55 -11.12 12.40
CA ASP A 394 6.91 -10.36 11.33
C ASP A 394 6.76 -8.89 11.73
N GLY A 395 6.02 -8.11 10.93
CA GLY A 395 5.77 -6.71 11.24
C GLY A 395 5.08 -6.52 12.60
N ALA A 396 4.19 -7.41 13.04
CA ALA A 396 3.51 -7.25 14.33
C ALA A 396 4.49 -7.35 15.52
N VAL A 397 5.55 -8.15 15.43
CA VAL A 397 6.61 -8.16 16.47
C VAL A 397 7.41 -6.85 16.46
N ILE A 398 7.64 -6.26 15.28
CA ILE A 398 8.25 -4.92 15.18
C ILE A 398 7.33 -3.86 15.79
N ALA A 399 6.02 -3.96 15.58
CA ALA A 399 5.02 -3.11 16.23
C ALA A 399 5.03 -3.30 17.77
N ALA A 400 5.19 -4.54 18.24
CA ALA A 400 5.35 -4.85 19.66
C ALA A 400 6.54 -4.08 20.27
N ALA A 401 7.70 -4.08 19.60
CA ALA A 401 8.88 -3.34 20.03
C ALA A 401 8.68 -1.82 20.11
N ARG A 402 7.72 -1.27 19.36
CA ARG A 402 7.37 0.17 19.37
C ARG A 402 6.35 0.50 20.46
N THR A 403 5.43 -0.41 20.72
CA THR A 403 4.25 -0.13 21.55
C THR A 403 4.42 -0.51 23.01
N LEU A 404 5.28 -1.48 23.32
CA LEU A 404 5.51 -1.91 24.69
C LEU A 404 6.09 -0.76 25.51
N PRO A 405 5.61 -0.51 26.74
CA PRO A 405 6.24 0.45 27.63
C PRO A 405 7.65 -0.01 27.95
N THR A 406 8.64 0.81 27.61
CA THR A 406 10.04 0.45 27.84
C THR A 406 10.82 1.50 28.63
N TRP A 407 11.99 1.08 29.11
CA TRP A 407 13.05 1.91 29.64
C TRP A 407 14.38 1.50 28.98
N SER A 408 15.34 2.42 28.94
CA SER A 408 16.68 2.19 28.38
C SER A 408 17.68 3.10 29.11
N ASP A 409 17.99 2.76 30.36
CA ASP A 409 19.00 3.50 31.14
C ASP A 409 20.36 2.82 30.93
N GLY A 410 21.24 3.49 30.18
CA GLY A 410 22.46 2.93 29.59
C GLY A 410 23.54 2.37 30.54
N ASP A 411 23.29 2.35 31.86
CA ASP A 411 24.21 1.81 32.86
C ASP A 411 23.57 0.79 33.83
N ILE A 412 22.26 0.53 33.74
CA ILE A 412 21.57 -0.41 34.64
C ILE A 412 21.18 -1.65 33.83
N PRO A 413 21.83 -2.82 34.07
CA PRO A 413 21.43 -4.04 33.40
C PRO A 413 19.99 -4.41 33.83
N PRO A 414 19.19 -4.98 32.92
CA PRO A 414 17.90 -5.55 33.27
C PRO A 414 18.08 -6.56 34.42
N ILE A 415 17.11 -6.63 35.33
CA ILE A 415 17.07 -7.68 36.35
C ILE A 415 16.04 -8.70 35.89
N PRO A 416 16.42 -9.95 35.52
CA PRO A 416 15.50 -10.90 34.90
C PRO A 416 14.22 -11.17 35.68
N SER A 417 14.29 -11.18 37.02
CA SER A 417 13.10 -11.36 37.86
C SER A 417 12.13 -10.17 37.80
N MET A 418 12.67 -8.94 37.73
CA MET A 418 11.85 -7.73 37.57
C MET A 418 11.27 -7.64 36.17
N GLU A 419 12.07 -7.97 35.14
CA GLU A 419 11.63 -8.00 33.74
C GLU A 419 10.53 -9.04 33.53
N ARG A 420 10.66 -10.24 34.09
CA ARG A 420 9.59 -11.25 34.03
C ARG A 420 8.32 -10.80 34.74
N LYS A 421 8.45 -10.13 35.89
CA LYS A 421 7.30 -9.56 36.60
C LYS A 421 6.60 -8.49 35.75
N ALA A 422 7.37 -7.57 35.16
CA ALA A 422 6.84 -6.52 34.30
C ALA A 422 6.19 -7.09 33.02
N ALA A 423 6.85 -8.04 32.36
CA ALA A 423 6.30 -8.71 31.19
C ALA A 423 4.97 -9.41 31.50
N LYS A 424 4.87 -10.07 32.67
CA LYS A 424 3.62 -10.69 33.12
C LYS A 424 2.52 -9.67 33.39
N GLU A 425 2.83 -8.54 34.03
CA GLU A 425 1.87 -7.45 34.24
C GLU A 425 1.35 -6.88 32.90
N LEU A 426 2.24 -6.73 31.91
CA LEU A 426 1.85 -6.31 30.55
C LEU A 426 0.98 -7.35 29.85
N GLN A 427 1.26 -8.65 30.02
CA GLN A 427 0.42 -9.73 29.48
C GLN A 427 -0.97 -9.75 30.11
N GLU A 428 -1.06 -9.57 31.43
CA GLU A 428 -2.33 -9.48 32.15
C GLU A 428 -3.17 -8.29 31.64
N GLU A 429 -2.53 -7.15 31.35
CA GLU A 429 -3.20 -6.00 30.73
C GLU A 429 -3.69 -6.31 29.31
N CYS A 430 -2.88 -6.97 28.47
CA CYS A 430 -3.31 -7.42 27.15
C CYS A 430 -4.50 -8.40 27.21
N GLN A 431 -4.49 -9.32 28.18
CA GLN A 431 -5.61 -10.25 28.40
C GLN A 431 -6.89 -9.53 28.82
N GLN A 432 -6.77 -8.49 29.65
CA GLN A 432 -7.89 -7.63 30.00
C GLN A 432 -8.45 -6.91 28.77
N MET A 433 -7.58 -6.32 27.92
CA MET A 433 -8.01 -5.69 26.67
C MET A 433 -8.74 -6.68 25.74
N LEU A 434 -8.26 -7.91 25.61
CA LEU A 434 -8.94 -8.95 24.83
C LEU A 434 -10.32 -9.29 25.40
N ALA A 435 -10.47 -9.31 26.73
CA ALA A 435 -11.74 -9.59 27.39
C ALA A 435 -12.79 -8.47 27.23
N GLU A 436 -12.36 -7.25 26.88
CA GLU A 436 -13.27 -6.13 26.57
C GLU A 436 -13.93 -6.27 25.19
N PHE A 437 -13.36 -7.05 24.27
CA PHE A 437 -13.97 -7.31 22.98
C PHE A 437 -15.22 -8.20 23.14
N PRO A 438 -16.36 -7.85 22.52
CA PRO A 438 -17.57 -8.68 22.53
C PRO A 438 -17.40 -10.04 21.85
N THR A 439 -16.42 -10.17 20.95
CA THR A 439 -16.12 -11.40 20.19
C THR A 439 -14.64 -11.76 20.29
N THR A 440 -14.34 -13.06 20.26
CA THR A 440 -12.95 -13.57 20.22
C THR A 440 -12.41 -13.62 18.79
N ALA A 441 -11.08 -13.70 18.63
CA ALA A 441 -10.46 -13.85 17.31
C ALA A 441 -10.96 -15.12 16.57
N GLY A 442 -11.10 -16.24 17.30
CA GLY A 442 -11.65 -17.47 16.74
C GLY A 442 -13.11 -17.34 16.29
N GLN A 443 -13.95 -16.60 17.02
CA GLN A 443 -15.32 -16.32 16.59
C GLN A 443 -15.36 -15.46 15.33
N ASP A 444 -14.52 -14.42 15.24
CA ASP A 444 -14.46 -13.57 14.06
C ASP A 444 -13.98 -14.32 12.81
N GLN A 445 -13.00 -15.21 12.97
CA GLN A 445 -12.55 -16.09 11.90
C GLN A 445 -13.70 -17.00 11.41
N GLN A 446 -14.46 -17.59 12.33
CA GLN A 446 -15.64 -18.39 11.99
C GLN A 446 -16.74 -17.56 11.30
N ILE A 447 -16.92 -16.30 11.68
CA ILE A 447 -17.89 -15.41 11.03
C ILE A 447 -17.46 -15.14 9.57
N LEU A 448 -16.18 -14.87 9.33
CA LEU A 448 -15.64 -14.66 7.98
C LEU A 448 -15.79 -15.92 7.11
N GLU A 449 -15.50 -17.10 7.66
CA GLU A 449 -15.61 -18.38 6.95
C GLU A 449 -17.06 -18.78 6.66
N SER A 450 -17.99 -18.45 7.56
CA SER A 450 -19.40 -18.84 7.43
C SER A 450 -20.24 -17.90 6.55
N ARG A 451 -19.71 -16.74 6.15
CA ARG A 451 -20.43 -15.71 5.37
C ARG A 451 -19.63 -15.25 4.13
N PRO A 452 -19.36 -16.15 3.16
CA PRO A 452 -18.58 -15.79 1.97
C PRO A 452 -19.29 -14.75 1.07
N GLU A 453 -20.61 -14.60 1.19
CA GLU A 453 -21.43 -13.64 0.41
C GLU A 453 -21.71 -12.33 1.19
N ALA A 454 -20.97 -12.06 2.27
CA ALA A 454 -21.11 -10.81 3.00
C ALA A 454 -20.74 -9.59 2.14
N ARG A 455 -21.34 -8.43 2.45
CA ARG A 455 -20.91 -7.13 1.90
C ARG A 455 -19.41 -6.95 2.15
N ARG A 456 -18.67 -6.44 1.17
CA ARG A 456 -17.22 -6.22 1.29
C ARG A 456 -16.83 -5.27 2.42
N SER A 457 -17.65 -4.24 2.67
CA SER A 457 -17.51 -3.35 3.83
C SER A 457 -17.62 -4.08 5.16
N LEU A 458 -18.57 -5.02 5.29
CA LEU A 458 -18.78 -5.83 6.49
C LEU A 458 -17.59 -6.78 6.72
N GLU A 459 -17.15 -7.46 5.68
CA GLU A 459 -15.99 -8.34 5.71
C GLU A 459 -14.74 -7.57 6.18
N ALA A 460 -14.51 -6.38 5.63
CA ALA A 460 -13.39 -5.53 6.00
C ALA A 460 -13.47 -5.04 7.44
N ALA A 461 -14.67 -4.70 7.95
CA ALA A 461 -14.87 -4.31 9.34
C ALA A 461 -14.59 -5.47 10.33
N ILE A 462 -15.02 -6.69 9.99
CA ILE A 462 -14.75 -7.89 10.81
C ILE A 462 -13.25 -8.23 10.77
N LYS A 463 -12.62 -8.20 9.59
CA LYS A 463 -11.16 -8.35 9.45
C LYS A 463 -10.41 -7.33 10.30
N TYR A 464 -10.85 -6.07 10.33
CA TYR A 464 -10.24 -5.03 11.17
C TYR A 464 -10.25 -5.37 12.65
N ARG A 465 -11.41 -5.72 13.24
CA ARG A 465 -11.45 -6.10 14.66
C ARG A 465 -10.76 -7.42 14.96
N LEU A 466 -10.68 -8.34 13.99
CA LEU A 466 -9.91 -9.57 14.11
C LEU A 466 -8.41 -9.24 14.20
N HIS A 467 -7.90 -8.42 13.29
CA HIS A 467 -6.49 -8.04 13.24
C HIS A 467 -6.05 -7.30 14.51
N ARG A 468 -6.91 -6.45 15.10
CA ARG A 468 -6.64 -5.83 16.41
C ARG A 468 -6.45 -6.86 17.52
N LYS A 469 -7.31 -7.88 17.58
CA LYS A 469 -7.18 -8.97 18.57
C LYS A 469 -5.94 -9.82 18.34
N LEU A 470 -5.68 -10.20 17.08
CA LEU A 470 -4.49 -10.96 16.71
C LEU A 470 -3.20 -10.20 17.04
N PHE A 471 -3.18 -8.88 16.90
CA PHE A 471 -2.04 -8.07 17.31
C PHE A 471 -1.81 -8.13 18.82
N ILE A 472 -2.85 -7.99 19.64
CA ILE A 472 -2.75 -8.13 21.10
C ILE A 472 -2.26 -9.54 21.48
N GLU A 473 -2.81 -10.59 20.86
CA GLU A 473 -2.36 -11.98 21.06
C GLU A 473 -0.90 -12.18 20.66
N LYS A 474 -0.45 -11.56 19.56
CA LYS A 474 0.96 -11.58 19.12
C LYS A 474 1.88 -10.90 20.13
N VAL A 475 1.45 -9.79 20.75
CA VAL A 475 2.20 -9.11 21.81
C VAL A 475 2.30 -9.98 23.06
N ILE A 476 1.23 -10.69 23.45
CA ILE A 476 1.28 -11.68 24.55
C ILE A 476 2.32 -12.76 24.27
N GLN A 477 2.30 -13.33 23.06
CA GLN A 477 3.27 -14.37 22.65
C GLN A 477 4.71 -13.83 22.61
N ALA A 478 4.91 -12.59 22.16
CA ALA A 478 6.22 -11.95 22.18
C ALA A 478 6.71 -11.75 23.63
N LEU A 479 5.84 -11.38 24.56
CA LEU A 479 6.18 -11.27 25.98
C LEU A 479 6.48 -12.63 26.62
N ASP A 480 5.83 -13.73 26.18
CA ASP A 480 6.18 -15.09 26.64
C ASP A 480 7.60 -15.46 26.20
N ILE A 481 7.90 -15.29 24.90
CA ILE A 481 9.23 -15.56 24.34
C ILE A 481 10.29 -14.68 25.02
N TYR A 482 9.97 -13.41 25.28
CA TYR A 482 10.85 -12.50 26.01
C TYR A 482 11.20 -13.03 27.41
N GLN A 483 10.21 -13.51 28.17
CA GLN A 483 10.41 -14.05 29.51
C GLN A 483 11.27 -15.32 29.54
N GLU A 484 11.13 -16.17 28.51
CA GLU A 484 11.91 -17.41 28.36
C GLU A 484 13.35 -17.14 27.92
N ARG A 485 13.54 -16.21 26.98
CA ARG A 485 14.83 -15.95 26.33
C ARG A 485 15.66 -14.85 26.99
N ILE A 486 15.12 -14.10 27.97
CA ILE A 486 15.91 -13.10 28.68
C ILE A 486 17.04 -13.78 29.49
N LEU A 487 18.26 -13.62 28.98
CA LEU A 487 19.48 -14.12 29.56
C LEU A 487 20.29 -12.91 30.03
N PHE A 488 20.27 -12.71 31.35
CA PHE A 488 20.99 -11.65 32.08
C PHE A 488 20.32 -10.28 32.05
#